data_AF-A0A1F7RWN8-F1
#
_entry.id   AF-A0A1F7RWN8-F1
#
_cell.length_a   1.000
_cell.length_b   1.000
_cell.length_c   1.000
_cell.angle_alpha   90.00
_cell.angle_beta   90.00
_cell.angle_gamma   90.00
#
_symmetry.space_group_name_H-M   'P 1'
#
loop_
_entity.id
_entity.type
_entity.pdbx_description
1 polymer ?
#
loop_
_entity_poly.entity_id
_entity_poly.type
_entity_poly.pdbx_seq_one_letter_code
_entity_poly.pdbx_strand_id
1 'polypeptide(L)'
;MQKPKVLYHASPFNDLSELEPRFQSRPKDFNEGPVVFASSSKEYASFFLVPTTDLWTSSGTIGNVFYFLCGDKKKFMSLDHGGTMYTLPIEGFKLYRGFEWYSTEPVKPIKKIKVKSGLETMIKNGVQVYFVSGKKFKMLREGADHLTILEGVKSENENRGLLVRDFDYHHK
;
A
#
# COMPACT_ATOMS: atom_id res chain seq x y z
N MET A 1 4.91 15.70 -13.02
CA MET A 1 5.55 15.14 -11.81
C MET A 1 7.03 14.92 -12.11
N GLN A 2 7.96 15.35 -11.24
CA GLN A 2 9.39 15.14 -11.47
C GLN A 2 9.70 13.64 -11.40
N LYS A 3 10.55 13.13 -12.30
CA LYS A 3 10.97 11.73 -12.32
C LYS A 3 11.64 11.39 -10.97
N PRO A 4 11.17 10.38 -10.21
CA PRO A 4 11.75 10.05 -8.92
C PRO A 4 13.17 9.51 -9.08
N LYS A 5 14.01 9.68 -8.06
CA LYS A 5 15.39 9.15 -8.09
C LYS A 5 15.44 7.63 -7.89
N VAL A 6 14.48 7.09 -7.15
CA VAL A 6 14.35 5.67 -6.82
C VAL A 6 12.88 5.30 -6.71
N LEU A 7 12.58 4.01 -6.81
CA LEU A 7 11.26 3.46 -6.57
C LEU A 7 11.28 2.49 -5.37
N TYR A 8 10.11 2.16 -4.86
CA TYR A 8 9.92 1.29 -3.71
C TYR A 8 9.02 0.12 -4.08
N HIS A 9 9.47 -1.10 -3.78
CA HIS A 9 8.66 -2.30 -3.87
C HIS A 9 8.56 -2.91 -2.47
N ALA A 10 7.39 -3.37 -2.08
CA ALA A 10 7.23 -4.12 -0.85
C ALA A 10 6.77 -5.54 -1.16
N SER A 11 7.35 -6.51 -0.46
CA SER A 11 6.99 -7.91 -0.62
C SER A 11 6.88 -8.58 0.75
N PRO A 12 5.89 -9.47 0.96
CA PRO A 12 5.92 -10.38 2.11
C PRO A 12 7.06 -11.40 2.00
N PHE A 13 7.62 -11.59 0.79
CA PHE A 13 8.77 -12.46 0.57
C PHE A 13 10.08 -11.72 0.86
N ASN A 14 10.90 -12.36 1.67
CA ASN A 14 12.16 -11.79 2.13
C ASN A 14 13.34 -12.17 1.24
N ASP A 15 14.38 -11.35 1.31
CA ASP A 15 15.71 -11.63 0.77
C ASP A 15 15.80 -11.90 -0.74
N LEU A 16 14.83 -11.43 -1.53
CA LEU A 16 14.88 -11.56 -2.99
C LEU A 16 16.14 -10.86 -3.53
N SER A 17 17.04 -11.62 -4.17
CA SER A 17 18.23 -11.08 -4.85
C SER A 17 17.85 -10.23 -6.06
N GLU A 18 16.75 -10.59 -6.70
CA GLU A 18 16.21 -10.00 -7.92
C GLU A 18 14.70 -10.11 -7.89
N LEU A 19 14.01 -9.11 -8.42
CA LEU A 19 12.57 -9.13 -8.62
C LEU A 19 12.29 -9.52 -10.06
N GLU A 20 11.67 -10.69 -10.22
CA GLU A 20 11.25 -11.20 -11.52
C GLU A 20 9.86 -10.67 -11.90
N PRO A 21 9.65 -10.29 -13.17
CA PRO A 21 8.33 -9.96 -13.70
C PRO A 21 7.34 -11.13 -13.54
N ARG A 22 6.12 -10.86 -13.04
CA ARG A 22 5.09 -11.90 -12.80
C ARG A 22 3.73 -11.50 -13.35
N PHE A 23 3.01 -12.47 -13.93
CA PHE A 23 1.63 -12.25 -14.36
C PHE A 23 0.68 -11.98 -13.20
N GLN A 24 0.93 -12.59 -12.03
CA GLN A 24 0.10 -12.45 -10.84
C GLN A 24 0.19 -11.05 -10.23
N SER A 25 1.21 -10.28 -10.58
CA SER A 25 1.40 -8.91 -10.10
C SER A 25 0.60 -7.89 -10.92
N ARG A 26 -0.07 -8.28 -12.01
CA ARG A 26 -0.75 -7.34 -12.90
C ARG A 26 -2.18 -7.01 -12.47
N PRO A 27 -2.58 -5.73 -12.49
CA PRO A 27 -3.99 -5.33 -12.45
C PRO A 27 -4.77 -5.94 -13.63
N LYS A 28 -6.08 -6.14 -13.46
CA LYS A 28 -6.94 -6.75 -14.50
C LYS A 28 -6.98 -5.97 -15.81
N ASP A 29 -6.87 -4.65 -15.73
CA ASP A 29 -6.86 -3.70 -16.84
C ASP A 29 -5.46 -3.51 -17.47
N PHE A 30 -4.45 -4.24 -16.98
CA PHE A 30 -3.08 -4.14 -17.48
C PHE A 30 -2.81 -5.14 -18.61
N ASN A 31 -2.55 -4.60 -19.80
CA ASN A 31 -2.49 -5.36 -21.06
C ASN A 31 -1.07 -5.80 -21.47
N GLU A 32 -0.02 -5.38 -20.76
CA GLU A 32 1.34 -5.87 -21.04
C GLU A 32 1.59 -7.25 -20.39
N GLY A 33 2.76 -7.82 -20.66
CA GLY A 33 3.20 -9.11 -20.14
C GLY A 33 3.45 -9.14 -18.62
N PRO A 34 4.22 -10.12 -18.12
CA PRO A 34 4.67 -10.14 -16.73
C PRO A 34 5.38 -8.84 -16.34
N VAL A 35 5.18 -8.36 -15.11
CA VAL A 35 5.78 -7.10 -14.66
C VAL A 35 6.21 -7.14 -13.19
N VAL A 36 7.20 -6.30 -12.87
CA VAL A 36 7.55 -5.87 -11.51
C VAL A 36 6.91 -4.51 -11.27
N PHE A 37 6.01 -4.40 -10.29
CA PHE A 37 5.47 -3.12 -9.85
C PHE A 37 6.33 -2.49 -8.76
N ALA A 38 6.42 -1.17 -8.79
CA ALA A 38 7.04 -0.38 -7.75
C ALA A 38 6.31 0.96 -7.62
N SER A 39 6.64 1.72 -6.57
CA SER A 39 6.02 3.01 -6.30
C SER A 39 7.03 4.11 -6.03
N SER A 40 6.71 5.33 -6.43
CA SER A 40 7.46 6.51 -5.98
C SER A 40 7.18 6.89 -4.53
N SER A 41 6.17 6.31 -3.88
CA SER A 41 5.77 6.56 -2.49
C SER A 41 6.03 5.33 -1.61
N LYS A 42 6.65 5.55 -0.45
CA LYS A 42 6.85 4.49 0.55
C LYS A 42 5.55 4.13 1.25
N GLU A 43 4.68 5.12 1.44
CA GLU A 43 3.33 4.98 1.98
C GLU A 43 2.54 3.97 1.14
N TYR A 44 2.44 4.24 -0.17
CA TYR A 44 1.73 3.36 -1.09
C TYR A 44 2.38 1.98 -1.20
N ALA A 45 3.71 1.91 -1.35
CA ALA A 45 4.41 0.64 -1.42
C ALA A 45 4.16 -0.23 -0.18
N SER A 46 4.05 0.37 1.02
CA SER A 46 3.88 -0.39 2.26
C SER A 46 2.55 -1.16 2.37
N PHE A 47 1.55 -0.82 1.55
CA PHE A 47 0.28 -1.57 1.48
C PHE A 47 0.48 -3.04 1.10
N PHE A 48 1.52 -3.33 0.31
CA PHE A 48 1.76 -4.66 -0.25
C PHE A 48 2.62 -5.57 0.65
N LEU A 49 2.96 -5.14 1.86
CA LEU A 49 3.67 -5.98 2.85
C LEU A 49 2.79 -7.10 3.40
N VAL A 50 1.48 -6.87 3.47
CA VAL A 50 0.52 -7.86 3.94
C VAL A 50 -0.28 -8.35 2.73
N PRO A 51 -0.36 -9.66 2.47
CA PRO A 51 -1.20 -10.19 1.40
C PRO A 51 -2.68 -9.87 1.66
N THR A 52 -3.27 -8.94 0.90
CA THR A 52 -4.67 -8.55 1.04
C THR A 52 -5.46 -8.70 -0.26
N THR A 53 -6.78 -8.51 -0.19
CA THR A 53 -7.64 -8.46 -1.37
C THR A 53 -8.70 -7.37 -1.20
N ASP A 54 -9.26 -6.90 -2.31
CA ASP A 54 -10.32 -5.88 -2.33
C ASP A 54 -11.63 -6.37 -1.70
N LEU A 55 -11.73 -7.67 -1.35
CA LEU A 55 -12.90 -8.22 -0.68
C LEU A 55 -13.05 -7.73 0.77
N TRP A 56 -11.94 -7.35 1.42
CA TRP A 56 -11.90 -6.96 2.84
C TRP A 56 -10.91 -5.82 3.14
N THR A 57 -10.28 -5.24 2.11
CA THR A 57 -9.46 -4.03 2.23
C THR A 57 -9.78 -2.99 1.16
N SER A 58 -9.51 -1.73 1.47
CA SER A 58 -9.56 -0.60 0.54
C SER A 58 -8.46 0.38 0.94
N SER A 59 -7.86 1.06 -0.02
CA SER A 59 -6.80 2.03 0.25
C SER A 59 -6.87 3.18 -0.75
N GLY A 60 -6.25 4.30 -0.41
CA GLY A 60 -6.25 5.48 -1.26
C GLY A 60 -5.62 6.67 -0.56
N THR A 61 -6.00 7.86 -1.03
CA THR A 61 -5.58 9.14 -0.47
C THR A 61 -6.79 10.03 -0.22
N ILE A 62 -6.82 10.72 0.91
CA ILE A 62 -7.71 11.87 1.15
C ILE A 62 -6.81 13.09 1.30
N GLY A 63 -6.92 14.05 0.37
CA GLY A 63 -5.93 15.11 0.24
C GLY A 63 -4.54 14.53 -0.04
N ASN A 64 -3.56 14.84 0.81
CA ASN A 64 -2.19 14.30 0.76
C ASN A 64 -1.94 13.13 1.74
N VAL A 65 -2.98 12.64 2.43
CA VAL A 65 -2.86 11.60 3.45
C VAL A 65 -3.26 10.25 2.86
N PHE A 66 -2.34 9.29 2.90
CA PHE A 66 -2.62 7.90 2.55
C PHE A 66 -3.43 7.23 3.66
N TYR A 67 -4.47 6.50 3.29
CA TYR A 67 -5.22 5.66 4.22
C TYR A 67 -5.24 4.20 3.77
N PHE A 68 -5.34 3.32 4.76
CA PHE A 68 -5.59 1.89 4.57
C PHE A 68 -6.77 1.46 5.44
N LEU A 69 -7.81 0.92 4.84
CA LEU A 69 -9.05 0.54 5.49
C LEU A 69 -9.24 -0.97 5.39
N CYS A 70 -9.46 -1.62 6.53
CA CYS A 70 -9.56 -3.05 6.65
C CYS A 70 -10.83 -3.46 7.41
N GLY A 71 -11.67 -4.30 6.79
CA GLY A 71 -12.90 -4.82 7.39
C GLY A 71 -12.72 -6.06 8.28
N ASP A 72 -11.54 -6.69 8.26
CA ASP A 72 -11.23 -7.89 9.03
C ASP A 72 -9.86 -7.80 9.72
N LYS A 73 -9.83 -7.20 10.92
CA LYS A 73 -8.62 -7.03 11.72
C LYS A 73 -7.96 -8.37 12.06
N LYS A 74 -8.74 -9.41 12.40
CA LYS A 74 -8.19 -10.70 12.81
C LYS A 74 -7.43 -11.35 11.66
N LYS A 75 -8.03 -11.37 10.47
CA LYS A 75 -7.39 -11.90 9.26
C LYS A 75 -6.16 -11.08 8.88
N PHE A 76 -6.24 -9.75 8.94
CA PHE A 76 -5.08 -8.89 8.70
C PHE A 76 -3.90 -9.27 9.60
N MET A 77 -4.14 -9.31 10.91
CA MET A 77 -3.08 -9.61 11.88
C MET A 77 -2.52 -11.02 11.73
N SER A 78 -3.34 -11.99 11.30
CA SER A 78 -2.85 -13.36 11.03
C SER A 78 -1.97 -13.48 9.79
N LEU A 79 -2.05 -12.52 8.87
CA LEU A 79 -1.25 -12.47 7.63
C LEU A 79 -0.07 -11.49 7.75
N ASP A 80 -0.05 -10.66 8.79
CA ASP A 80 1.01 -9.70 9.03
C ASP A 80 2.22 -10.39 9.68
N HIS A 81 3.14 -10.82 8.83
CA HIS A 81 4.42 -11.42 9.24
C HIS A 81 5.61 -10.54 8.86
N GLY A 82 5.34 -9.29 8.48
CA GLY A 82 6.34 -8.41 7.89
C GLY A 82 6.77 -8.85 6.50
N GLY A 83 8.00 -8.49 6.13
CA GLY A 83 8.49 -8.68 4.76
C GLY A 83 9.72 -7.82 4.50
N THR A 84 9.94 -7.46 3.25
CA THR A 84 11.05 -6.62 2.84
C THR A 84 10.56 -5.44 1.99
N MET A 85 11.02 -4.25 2.37
CA MET A 85 10.94 -3.05 1.55
C MET A 85 12.22 -2.94 0.71
N TYR A 86 12.06 -2.95 -0.60
CA TYR A 86 13.13 -2.83 -1.57
C TYR A 86 13.17 -1.41 -2.13
N THR A 87 14.37 -0.85 -2.24
CA THR A 87 14.62 0.37 -3.02
C THR A 87 15.17 -0.06 -4.37
N LEU A 88 14.51 0.35 -5.44
CA LEU A 88 14.81 -0.05 -6.81
C LEU A 88 15.38 1.12 -7.62
N PRO A 89 16.27 0.84 -8.59
CA PRO A 89 16.60 1.81 -9.61
C PRO A 89 15.36 2.17 -10.43
N ILE A 90 15.33 3.38 -10.99
CA ILE A 90 14.21 3.81 -11.84
C ILE A 90 14.44 3.46 -13.32
N GLU A 91 15.68 3.13 -13.67
CA GLU A 91 16.06 2.67 -14.99
C GLU A 91 15.23 1.45 -15.39
N GLY A 92 14.64 1.48 -16.59
CA GLY A 92 13.77 0.41 -17.09
C GLY A 92 12.33 0.42 -16.57
N PHE A 93 11.96 1.36 -15.69
CA PHE A 93 10.57 1.53 -15.26
C PHE A 93 9.81 2.57 -16.11
N LYS A 94 8.54 2.28 -16.35
CA LYS A 94 7.55 3.18 -16.97
C LYS A 94 6.47 3.55 -15.96
N LEU A 95 5.99 4.78 -16.02
CA LEU A 95 4.86 5.23 -15.20
C LEU A 95 3.59 4.55 -15.71
N TYR A 96 2.80 3.95 -14.81
CA TYR A 96 1.49 3.37 -15.15
C TYR A 96 0.36 4.33 -14.76
N ARG A 97 0.14 4.55 -13.46
CA ARG A 97 -0.89 5.47 -12.95
C ARG A 97 -0.56 5.96 -11.55
N GLY A 98 -0.86 7.21 -11.25
CA GLY A 98 -0.63 7.79 -9.93
C GLY A 98 0.81 7.58 -9.43
N PHE A 99 0.96 6.76 -8.39
CA PHE A 99 2.25 6.41 -7.78
C PHE A 99 2.85 5.12 -8.32
N GLU A 100 2.18 4.40 -9.21
CA GLU A 100 2.55 3.07 -9.69
C GLU A 100 3.44 3.14 -10.94
N TRP A 101 4.55 2.42 -10.89
CA TRP A 101 5.52 2.24 -11.96
C TRP A 101 5.70 0.74 -12.20
N TYR A 102 6.05 0.37 -13.42
CA TYR A 102 6.28 -1.04 -13.78
C TYR A 102 7.52 -1.22 -14.64
N SER A 103 8.11 -2.41 -14.55
CA SER A 103 9.14 -2.89 -15.48
C SER A 103 8.78 -4.29 -15.97
N THR A 104 9.04 -4.57 -17.24
CA THR A 104 8.90 -5.90 -17.85
C THR A 104 10.17 -6.74 -17.75
N GLU A 105 11.24 -6.17 -17.21
CA GLU A 105 12.55 -6.81 -17.04
C GLU A 105 12.82 -7.13 -15.57
N PRO A 106 13.70 -8.11 -15.27
CA PRO A 106 14.15 -8.35 -13.90
C PRO A 106 14.87 -7.14 -13.31
N VAL A 107 14.66 -6.90 -12.01
CA VAL A 107 15.21 -5.73 -11.32
C VAL A 107 15.99 -6.13 -10.08
N LYS A 108 17.24 -5.69 -10.00
CA LYS A 108 18.08 -5.84 -8.80
C LYS A 108 17.84 -4.68 -7.83
N PRO A 109 17.51 -4.95 -6.56
CA PRO A 109 17.38 -3.90 -5.55
C PRO A 109 18.70 -3.19 -5.26
N ILE A 110 18.64 -1.87 -5.08
CA ILE A 110 19.75 -1.06 -4.55
C ILE A 110 19.89 -1.29 -3.05
N LYS A 111 18.76 -1.39 -2.35
CA LYS A 111 18.70 -1.56 -0.89
C LYS A 111 17.54 -2.47 -0.50
N LYS A 112 17.72 -3.23 0.58
CA LYS A 112 16.70 -4.09 1.20
C LYS A 112 16.57 -3.72 2.67
N ILE A 113 15.34 -3.56 3.14
CA ILE A 113 15.03 -3.30 4.55
C ILE A 113 14.02 -4.34 5.00
N LYS A 114 14.46 -5.27 5.84
CA LYS A 114 13.57 -6.23 6.50
C LYS A 114 12.69 -5.48 7.50
N VAL A 115 11.40 -5.77 7.47
CA VAL A 115 10.41 -5.22 8.39
C VAL A 115 9.66 -6.36 9.07
N LYS A 116 9.32 -6.17 10.35
CA LYS A 116 8.68 -7.21 11.18
C LYS A 116 7.16 -7.22 11.08
N SER A 117 6.56 -6.13 10.60
CA SER A 117 5.13 -5.97 10.45
C SER A 117 4.83 -4.95 9.36
N GLY A 118 3.87 -5.26 8.50
CA GLY A 118 3.28 -4.36 7.51
C GLY A 118 2.50 -3.23 8.17
N LEU A 119 1.71 -3.51 9.23
CA LEU A 119 0.99 -2.48 9.98
C LEU A 119 1.93 -1.42 10.56
N GLU A 120 2.97 -1.87 11.26
CA GLU A 120 3.98 -0.95 11.82
C GLU A 120 4.67 -0.14 10.72
N THR A 121 4.94 -0.75 9.58
CA THR A 121 5.62 -0.08 8.47
C THR A 121 4.72 0.95 7.80
N MET A 122 3.43 0.64 7.61
CA MET A 122 2.42 1.59 7.13
C MET A 122 2.34 2.81 8.05
N ILE A 123 2.15 2.61 9.36
CA ILE A 123 2.07 3.70 10.34
C ILE A 123 3.36 4.54 10.32
N LYS A 124 4.54 3.91 10.35
CA LYS A 124 5.84 4.61 10.31
C LYS A 124 6.08 5.41 9.04
N ASN A 125 5.50 4.97 7.92
CA ASN A 125 5.56 5.72 6.67
C ASN A 125 4.53 6.85 6.61
N GLY A 126 3.59 6.94 7.56
CA GLY A 126 2.59 8.01 7.64
C GLY A 126 1.23 7.67 7.07
N VAL A 127 0.95 6.38 6.82
CA VAL A 127 -0.39 5.90 6.45
C VAL A 127 -1.29 5.94 7.68
N GLN A 128 -2.52 6.44 7.50
CA GLN A 128 -3.59 6.30 8.50
C GLN A 128 -4.31 4.97 8.31
N VAL A 129 -4.14 4.04 9.26
CA VAL A 129 -4.71 2.69 9.16
C VAL A 129 -5.99 2.59 9.97
N TYR A 130 -7.07 2.10 9.37
CA TYR A 130 -8.38 1.95 10.00
C TYR A 130 -8.84 0.50 9.95
N PHE A 131 -9.19 -0.04 11.12
CA PHE A 131 -9.93 -1.28 11.22
C PHE A 131 -11.40 -0.95 11.47
N VAL A 132 -12.26 -1.26 10.51
CA VAL A 132 -13.70 -0.98 10.58
C VAL A 132 -14.50 -2.26 10.79
N SER A 133 -15.73 -2.13 11.28
CA SER A 133 -16.63 -3.28 11.39
C SER A 133 -17.01 -3.81 10.01
N GLY A 134 -17.35 -5.10 9.93
CA GLY A 134 -17.84 -5.72 8.69
C GLY A 134 -19.07 -5.02 8.10
N LYS A 135 -19.93 -4.42 8.95
CA LYS A 135 -21.06 -3.59 8.51
C LYS A 135 -20.59 -2.33 7.78
N LYS A 136 -19.66 -1.58 8.37
CA LYS A 136 -19.08 -0.38 7.74
C LYS A 136 -18.33 -0.73 6.46
N PHE A 137 -17.57 -1.82 6.44
CA PHE A 137 -16.90 -2.27 5.22
C PHE A 137 -17.89 -2.67 4.12
N LYS A 138 -19.00 -3.32 4.48
CA LYS A 138 -20.06 -3.66 3.53
C LYS A 138 -20.67 -2.41 2.89
N MET A 139 -20.95 -1.38 3.69
CA MET A 139 -21.45 -0.09 3.19
C MET A 139 -20.49 0.54 2.17
N LEU A 140 -19.17 0.47 2.41
CA LEU A 140 -18.17 0.91 1.45
C LEU A 140 -18.31 0.20 0.10
N ARG A 141 -18.46 -1.13 0.12
CA ARG A 141 -18.64 -1.94 -1.10
C ARG A 141 -19.96 -1.67 -1.81
N GLU A 142 -20.96 -1.19 -1.09
CA GLU A 142 -22.28 -0.81 -1.62
C GLU A 142 -22.31 0.65 -2.10
N GLY A 143 -21.17 1.36 -2.07
CA GLY A 143 -21.01 2.68 -2.68
C GLY A 143 -21.02 3.86 -1.71
N ALA A 144 -21.03 3.62 -0.39
CA ALA A 144 -20.79 4.71 0.56
C ALA A 144 -19.38 5.28 0.37
N ASP A 145 -19.23 6.60 0.51
CA ASP A 145 -17.92 7.25 0.41
C ASP A 145 -17.04 6.93 1.63
N HIS A 146 -15.71 7.00 1.46
CA HIS A 146 -14.76 6.66 2.52
C HIS A 146 -14.89 7.57 3.76
N LEU A 147 -15.31 8.83 3.62
CA LEU A 147 -15.44 9.74 4.76
C LEU A 147 -16.59 9.31 5.68
N THR A 148 -17.74 8.97 5.08
CA THR A 148 -18.89 8.39 5.81
C THR A 148 -18.48 7.12 6.55
N ILE A 149 -17.64 6.27 5.95
CA ILE A 149 -17.17 5.06 6.61
C ILE A 149 -16.25 5.37 7.80
N LEU A 150 -15.40 6.38 7.68
CA LEU A 150 -14.43 6.76 8.70
C LEU A 150 -15.01 7.64 9.82
N GLU A 151 -16.22 8.18 9.66
CA GLU A 151 -16.87 8.99 10.70
C GLU A 151 -16.97 8.24 12.03
N GLY A 152 -16.42 8.85 13.09
CA GLY A 152 -16.37 8.28 14.44
C GLY A 152 -15.46 7.06 14.61
N VAL A 153 -14.65 6.70 13.60
CA VAL A 153 -13.68 5.60 13.68
C VAL A 153 -12.29 6.16 14.00
N LYS A 154 -11.74 5.76 15.14
CA LYS A 154 -10.33 6.03 15.45
C LYS A 154 -9.42 5.16 14.60
N SER A 155 -8.43 5.78 13.97
CA SER A 155 -7.33 5.08 13.34
C SER A 155 -6.53 4.27 14.36
N GLU A 156 -5.83 3.24 13.89
CA GLU A 156 -4.84 2.52 14.67
C GLU A 156 -3.67 3.44 15.07
N ASN A 157 -3.38 4.46 14.26
CA ASN A 157 -2.46 5.57 14.56
C ASN A 157 -2.87 6.29 15.86
N GLU A 158 -4.12 6.73 15.95
CA GLU A 158 -4.67 7.39 17.15
C GLU A 158 -4.71 6.45 18.36
N ASN A 159 -5.13 5.20 18.17
CA ASN A 159 -5.19 4.22 19.26
C ASN A 159 -3.81 3.96 19.88
N ARG A 160 -2.72 4.19 19.12
CA ARG A 160 -1.33 3.99 19.55
C ARG A 160 -0.60 5.28 19.88
N GLY A 161 -1.18 6.44 19.57
CA GLY A 161 -0.49 7.73 19.69
C GLY A 161 0.70 7.89 18.73
N LEU A 162 0.61 7.31 17.51
CA LEU A 162 1.71 7.26 16.55
C LEU A 162 1.34 7.92 15.23
N LEU A 163 2.01 9.02 14.87
CA LEU A 163 1.91 9.68 13.56
C LEU A 163 0.46 9.90 13.11
N VAL A 164 -0.35 10.47 14.01
CA VAL A 164 -1.73 10.86 13.72
C VAL A 164 -1.70 11.99 12.70
N ARG A 165 -2.49 11.84 11.63
CA ARG A 165 -2.69 12.89 10.63
C ARG A 165 -4.17 13.09 10.41
N ASP A 166 -4.60 14.34 10.48
CA ASP A 166 -5.95 14.72 10.12
C ASP A 166 -6.09 14.74 8.60
N PHE A 167 -7.28 14.38 8.12
CA PHE A 167 -7.60 14.59 6.72
C PHE A 167 -7.86 16.08 6.49
N ASP A 168 -7.16 16.68 5.55
CA ASP A 168 -7.50 18.03 5.12
C ASP A 168 -8.70 17.96 4.18
N TYR A 169 -9.86 18.39 4.68
CA TYR A 169 -11.14 18.33 3.98
C TYR A 169 -11.31 19.48 2.97
N HIS A 170 -10.32 20.37 2.83
CA HIS A 170 -10.41 21.58 2.02
C HIS A 170 -9.67 21.47 0.69
N HIS A 171 -10.32 20.86 -0.31
CA HIS A 171 -10.15 21.27 -1.71
C HIS A 171 -11.52 21.24 -2.41
N LYS A 172 -12.12 22.44 -2.48
CA LYS A 172 -13.12 22.78 -3.50
C LYS A 172 -12.42 23.04 -4.83
#